data_AF-F9WM56-F1
#
_entry.id   AF-F9WM56-F1
#
_cell.length_a   1.000
_cell.length_b   1.000
_cell.length_c   1.000
_cell.angle_alpha   90.00
_cell.angle_beta   90.00
_cell.angle_gamma   90.00
#
_symmetry.space_group_name_H-M   'P 1'
#
loop_
_entity.id
_entity.type
_entity.pdbx_description
1 polymer ?
#
loop_
_entity_poly.entity_id
_entity_poly.type
_entity_poly.pdbx_seq_one_letter_code
_entity_poly.pdbx_strand_id
1 'polypeptide(L)'
;VGESTSAEELQRYMEVACNCIRSISSASTLDYRTYVLLNHQLRRVSHLITHEVCDTLIHLAVVQVPALEAVHTVIINRYVFLHVFRDTELLTIMPLECALYLVNRIEHMFSAAPNRIVQHNVEIISSLQFVDSVLNSLAYANTRLAFLLLGRLIACLKQIMVASGYDINIVNAFVSTAAVLTPVESQSESGCGRLKEKHYHKQKNNSHVRLPQARFPEIRASSKFASDVVLLIMRSLVECCVDTAAGSEAYGSPFSETLGKVINLSWFVVCTSRFAYTPCVVYATRLLFEAAQWNSSLRAEITTQPFTVVEALAKHASSEDLIFLLMSVAFGAARRVELLSPEQPLPTQLEMVMNPMPSALNAVAAPIFSKLLMLHLNLRLFGLRYPFTCSMACLMQRRICRSFRLYKYFNLAFVTARLMLVINVRRVLGSSPGFTPVGPPTEPQCGAISAHSAPNPSSSFAND
;
A
#
# COMPACT_ATOMS: atom_id res chain seq x y z
N VAL A 1 -37.90 -6.21 17.00
CA VAL A 1 -36.57 -6.39 16.35
C VAL A 1 -36.17 -7.86 16.32
N GLY A 2 -35.86 -8.51 17.46
CA GLY A 2 -35.35 -9.89 17.45
C GLY A 2 -36.32 -10.98 16.96
N GLU A 3 -37.63 -10.68 16.96
CA GLU A 3 -38.71 -11.58 16.53
C GLU A 3 -39.35 -11.13 15.21
N SER A 4 -38.73 -10.18 14.50
CA SER A 4 -39.22 -9.74 13.19
C SER A 4 -39.29 -10.90 12.21
N THR A 5 -40.42 -11.04 11.52
CA THR A 5 -40.66 -12.11 10.55
C THR A 5 -40.58 -11.64 9.10
N SER A 6 -40.66 -10.32 8.87
CA SER A 6 -40.53 -9.68 7.56
C SER A 6 -39.58 -8.47 7.59
N ALA A 7 -39.12 -8.07 6.41
CA ALA A 7 -38.26 -6.90 6.24
C ALA A 7 -39.00 -5.60 6.61
N GLU A 8 -40.28 -5.46 6.26
CA GLU A 8 -41.07 -4.27 6.61
C GLU A 8 -41.27 -4.15 8.14
N GLU A 9 -41.50 -5.28 8.82
CA GLU A 9 -41.57 -5.30 10.29
C GLU A 9 -40.25 -4.89 10.93
N LEU A 10 -39.13 -5.43 10.43
CA LEU A 10 -37.80 -5.06 10.93
C LEU A 10 -37.56 -3.57 10.76
N GLN A 11 -37.85 -3.02 9.58
CA GLN A 11 -37.72 -1.59 9.32
C GLN A 11 -38.52 -0.75 10.33
N ARG A 12 -39.82 -1.00 10.48
CA ARG A 12 -40.68 -0.24 11.41
C ARG A 12 -40.16 -0.32 12.85
N TYR A 13 -39.77 -1.51 13.31
CA TYR A 13 -39.24 -1.67 14.67
C TYR A 13 -37.87 -1.02 14.85
N MET A 14 -37.03 -1.03 13.81
CA MET A 14 -35.74 -0.35 13.83
C MET A 14 -35.93 1.17 13.87
N GLU A 15 -36.87 1.73 13.10
CA GLU A 15 -37.20 3.16 13.15
C GLU A 15 -37.65 3.58 14.54
N VAL A 16 -38.59 2.85 15.15
CA VAL A 16 -39.03 3.11 16.53
C VAL A 16 -37.88 2.99 17.52
N ALA A 17 -37.11 1.90 17.48
CA ALA A 17 -36.00 1.67 18.39
C ALA A 17 -34.93 2.75 18.28
N CYS A 18 -34.49 3.08 17.06
CA CYS A 18 -33.49 4.11 16.83
C CYS A 18 -33.98 5.50 17.25
N ASN A 19 -35.24 5.84 17.00
CA ASN A 19 -35.82 7.11 17.45
C ASN A 19 -35.89 7.19 18.98
N CYS A 20 -36.28 6.10 19.66
CA CYS A 20 -36.27 6.02 21.12
C CYS A 20 -34.85 6.14 21.70
N ILE A 21 -33.86 5.43 21.14
CA ILE A 21 -32.47 5.53 21.61
C ILE A 21 -31.95 6.96 21.42
N ARG A 22 -32.27 7.58 20.28
CA ARG A 22 -31.84 8.94 19.96
C ARG A 22 -32.51 9.99 20.85
N SER A 23 -33.78 9.85 21.20
CA SER A 23 -34.46 10.80 22.10
C SER A 23 -33.90 10.72 23.54
N ILE A 24 -33.59 9.50 24.01
CA ILE A 24 -32.98 9.27 25.34
C ILE A 24 -31.54 9.80 25.40
N SER A 25 -30.82 9.79 24.26
CA SER A 25 -29.41 10.23 24.18
C SER A 25 -29.14 11.68 24.62
N SER A 26 -30.19 12.50 24.71
CA SER A 26 -30.13 13.87 25.24
C SER A 26 -29.93 13.96 26.77
N ALA A 27 -30.08 12.84 27.50
CA ALA A 27 -29.97 12.76 28.95
C ALA A 27 -28.84 11.81 29.41
N SER A 28 -27.61 12.35 29.47
CA SER A 28 -26.44 11.96 30.32
C SER A 28 -26.03 10.50 30.63
N THR A 29 -26.73 9.42 30.25
CA THR A 29 -26.30 8.04 30.54
C THR A 29 -26.80 7.01 29.53
N LEU A 30 -26.23 6.98 28.32
CA LEU A 30 -26.45 5.84 27.42
C LEU A 30 -25.53 4.67 27.82
N ASP A 31 -26.15 3.57 28.26
CA ASP A 31 -25.47 2.31 28.55
C ASP A 31 -25.03 1.61 27.24
N TYR A 32 -23.76 1.21 27.16
CA TYR A 32 -23.21 0.45 26.04
C TYR A 32 -23.99 -0.85 25.80
N ARG A 33 -24.60 -1.41 26.86
CA ARG A 33 -25.40 -2.64 26.79
C ARG A 33 -26.55 -2.54 25.80
N THR A 34 -27.15 -1.37 25.62
CA THR A 34 -28.24 -1.16 24.65
C THR A 34 -27.77 -1.43 23.22
N TYR A 35 -26.58 -0.96 22.86
CA TYR A 35 -26.00 -1.17 21.52
C TYR A 35 -25.52 -2.60 21.32
N VAL A 36 -24.99 -3.23 22.38
CA VAL A 36 -24.64 -4.66 22.35
C VAL A 36 -25.89 -5.52 22.14
N LEU A 37 -26.98 -5.23 22.86
CA LEU A 37 -28.25 -5.92 22.69
C LEU A 37 -28.82 -5.69 21.29
N LEU A 38 -28.80 -4.45 20.80
CA LEU A 38 -29.24 -4.12 19.44
C LEU A 38 -28.47 -4.94 18.40
N ASN A 39 -27.14 -4.95 18.50
CA ASN A 39 -26.29 -5.73 17.61
C ASN A 39 -26.60 -7.23 17.68
N HIS A 40 -26.77 -7.76 18.90
CA HIS A 40 -27.16 -9.16 19.09
C HIS A 40 -28.48 -9.49 18.39
N GLN A 41 -29.50 -8.63 18.51
CA GLN A 41 -30.78 -8.85 17.82
C GLN A 41 -30.63 -8.73 16.31
N LEU A 42 -29.89 -7.73 15.80
CA LEU A 42 -29.62 -7.58 14.36
C LEU A 42 -28.95 -8.80 13.75
N ARG A 43 -28.04 -9.45 14.47
CA ARG A 43 -27.42 -10.71 14.00
C ARG A 43 -28.44 -11.84 13.84
N ARG A 44 -29.46 -11.91 14.69
CA ARG A 44 -30.51 -12.95 14.61
C ARG A 44 -31.44 -12.74 13.41
N VAL A 45 -31.69 -11.49 13.05
CA VAL A 45 -32.57 -11.11 11.94
C VAL A 45 -31.79 -10.55 10.75
N SER A 46 -30.52 -10.90 10.60
CA SER A 46 -29.62 -10.27 9.63
C SER A 46 -30.08 -10.40 8.18
N HIS A 47 -30.74 -11.51 7.86
CA HIS A 47 -31.31 -11.80 6.54
C HIS A 47 -32.46 -10.86 6.14
N LEU A 48 -33.07 -10.16 7.10
CA LEU A 48 -34.14 -9.19 6.86
C LEU A 48 -33.63 -7.75 6.74
N ILE A 49 -32.32 -7.51 6.89
CA ILE A 49 -31.74 -6.16 6.82
C ILE A 49 -31.84 -5.64 5.38
N THR A 50 -32.44 -4.46 5.23
CA THR A 50 -32.56 -3.71 3.96
C THR A 50 -31.75 -2.40 4.01
N HIS A 51 -31.72 -1.66 2.89
CA HIS A 51 -31.08 -0.34 2.85
C HIS A 51 -31.73 0.66 3.82
N GLU A 52 -33.05 0.60 3.99
CA GLU A 52 -33.79 1.45 4.94
C GLU A 52 -33.39 1.15 6.39
N VAL A 53 -33.19 -0.13 6.74
CA VAL A 53 -32.66 -0.51 8.06
C VAL A 53 -31.25 0.03 8.24
N CYS A 54 -30.39 -0.06 7.22
CA CYS A 54 -29.05 0.53 7.25
C CYS A 54 -29.09 2.06 7.43
N ASP A 55 -29.95 2.78 6.70
CA ASP A 55 -30.12 4.23 6.85
C ASP A 55 -30.65 4.60 8.24
N THR A 56 -31.50 3.78 8.83
CA THR A 56 -31.98 3.97 10.20
C THR A 56 -30.86 3.79 11.23
N LEU A 57 -29.95 2.83 11.01
CA LEU A 57 -28.74 2.66 11.84
C LEU A 57 -27.75 3.81 11.66
N ILE A 58 -27.57 4.29 10.43
CA ILE A 58 -26.75 5.47 10.14
C ILE A 58 -27.36 6.69 10.82
N HIS A 59 -28.67 6.89 10.69
CA HIS A 59 -29.40 7.96 11.35
C HIS A 59 -29.19 7.91 12.86
N LEU A 60 -29.16 6.74 13.50
CA LEU A 60 -28.84 6.63 14.92
C LEU A 60 -27.41 7.12 15.26
N ALA A 61 -26.46 6.92 14.35
CA ALA A 61 -25.05 7.25 14.55
C ALA A 61 -24.72 8.74 14.31
N VAL A 62 -25.43 9.37 13.36
CA VAL A 62 -25.04 10.68 12.81
C VAL A 62 -26.18 11.71 12.80
N VAL A 63 -25.81 12.97 12.66
CA VAL A 63 -26.71 14.09 12.32
C VAL A 63 -26.21 14.71 11.02
N GLN A 64 -27.15 15.07 10.14
CA GLN A 64 -26.86 15.90 8.99
C GLN A 64 -26.96 17.37 9.40
N VAL A 65 -25.86 18.10 9.27
CA VAL A 65 -25.79 19.52 9.59
C VAL A 65 -25.61 20.28 8.28
N PRO A 66 -26.57 21.13 7.87
CA PRO A 66 -26.37 22.03 6.76
C PRO A 66 -25.33 23.09 7.18
N ALA A 67 -24.23 23.20 6.45
CA ALA A 67 -23.29 24.30 6.62
C ALA A 67 -22.85 24.82 5.24
N LEU A 68 -22.93 26.14 5.06
CA LEU A 68 -22.72 26.79 3.77
C LEU A 68 -23.68 26.22 2.70
N GLU A 69 -23.15 25.65 1.62
CA GLU A 69 -23.86 25.06 0.48
C GLU A 69 -23.88 23.51 0.50
N ALA A 70 -23.36 22.89 1.55
CA ALA A 70 -23.22 21.44 1.65
C ALA A 70 -23.88 20.86 2.92
N VAL A 71 -24.39 19.64 2.79
CA VAL A 71 -24.87 18.86 3.94
C VAL A 71 -23.71 18.03 4.45
N HIS A 72 -23.31 18.27 5.70
CA HIS A 72 -22.23 17.54 6.34
C HIS A 72 -22.77 16.50 7.31
N THR A 73 -22.11 15.34 7.36
CA THR A 73 -22.48 14.26 8.29
C THR A 73 -21.59 14.32 9.53
N VAL A 74 -22.20 14.57 10.69
CA VAL A 74 -21.51 14.68 12.00
C VAL A 74 -21.83 13.46 12.84
N ILE A 75 -20.81 12.77 13.36
CA ILE A 75 -21.00 11.64 14.27
C ILE A 75 -21.43 12.17 15.63
N ILE A 76 -22.61 11.74 16.10
CA ILE A 76 -23.12 12.11 17.43
C ILE A 76 -23.18 10.94 18.40
N ASN A 77 -23.10 9.70 17.89
CA ASN A 77 -23.25 8.50 18.70
C ASN A 77 -22.14 7.49 18.41
N ARG A 78 -21.08 7.60 19.22
CA ARG A 78 -19.88 6.75 19.15
C ARG A 78 -20.15 5.27 19.42
N TYR A 79 -21.18 4.93 20.19
CA TYR A 79 -21.43 3.54 20.59
C TYR A 79 -21.98 2.69 19.42
N VAL A 80 -22.63 3.31 18.43
CA VAL A 80 -23.02 2.61 17.21
C VAL A 80 -21.78 2.12 16.45
N PHE A 81 -20.75 2.96 16.35
CA PHE A 81 -19.47 2.56 15.78
C PHE A 81 -18.79 1.46 16.60
N LEU A 82 -18.80 1.61 17.93
CA LEU A 82 -18.14 0.68 18.83
C LEU A 82 -18.84 -0.67 18.96
N HIS A 83 -20.15 -0.79 18.75
CA HIS A 83 -20.86 -2.05 19.02
C HIS A 83 -21.62 -2.62 17.83
N VAL A 84 -21.87 -1.83 16.79
CA VAL A 84 -22.61 -2.26 15.60
C VAL A 84 -21.72 -2.19 14.36
N PHE A 85 -21.22 -1.01 13.99
CA PHE A 85 -20.50 -0.87 12.71
C PHE A 85 -19.11 -1.52 12.67
N ARG A 86 -18.46 -1.70 13.82
CA ARG A 86 -17.17 -2.44 13.86
C ARG A 86 -17.33 -3.95 13.70
N ASP A 87 -18.57 -4.46 13.80
CA ASP A 87 -18.82 -5.88 13.88
C ASP A 87 -18.74 -6.57 12.51
N THR A 88 -17.57 -7.16 12.22
CA THR A 88 -17.37 -7.87 10.96
C THR A 88 -18.21 -9.13 10.83
N GLU A 89 -18.66 -9.75 11.94
CA GLU A 89 -19.55 -10.91 11.88
C GLU A 89 -20.93 -10.48 11.38
N LEU A 90 -21.47 -9.36 11.87
CA LEU A 90 -22.73 -8.81 11.37
C LEU A 90 -22.64 -8.50 9.87
N LEU A 91 -21.54 -7.89 9.42
CA LEU A 91 -21.29 -7.63 7.99
C LEU A 91 -21.23 -8.90 7.14
N THR A 92 -20.79 -10.03 7.72
CA THR A 92 -20.72 -11.31 6.98
C THR A 92 -22.06 -12.00 6.79
N ILE A 93 -23.01 -11.78 7.71
CA ILE A 93 -24.29 -12.51 7.74
C ILE A 93 -25.48 -11.68 7.23
N MET A 94 -25.31 -10.38 6.99
CA MET A 94 -26.31 -9.55 6.34
C MET A 94 -26.25 -9.69 4.80
N PRO A 95 -27.30 -9.33 4.05
CA PRO A 95 -27.27 -9.27 2.60
C PRO A 95 -26.09 -8.43 2.09
N LEU A 96 -25.37 -8.96 1.09
CA LEU A 96 -24.13 -8.36 0.59
C LEU A 96 -24.33 -6.90 0.12
N GLU A 97 -25.42 -6.63 -0.58
CA GLU A 97 -25.76 -5.29 -1.07
C GLU A 97 -25.93 -4.29 0.09
N CYS A 98 -26.59 -4.71 1.17
CA CYS A 98 -26.78 -3.91 2.37
C CYS A 98 -25.47 -3.69 3.13
N ALA A 99 -24.60 -4.71 3.21
CA ALA A 99 -23.26 -4.56 3.80
C ALA A 99 -22.42 -3.55 3.02
N LEU A 100 -22.42 -3.65 1.69
CA LEU A 100 -21.72 -2.72 0.81
C LEU A 100 -22.31 -1.30 0.93
N TYR A 101 -23.64 -1.17 0.99
CA TYR A 101 -24.32 0.09 1.20
C TYR A 101 -23.90 0.72 2.54
N LEU A 102 -23.94 -0.03 3.64
CA LEU A 102 -23.54 0.47 4.96
C LEU A 102 -22.08 0.93 5.00
N VAL A 103 -21.15 0.11 4.51
CA VAL A 103 -19.72 0.48 4.45
C VAL A 103 -19.50 1.70 3.57
N ASN A 104 -20.18 1.77 2.43
CA ASN A 104 -20.13 2.92 1.54
C ASN A 104 -20.57 4.21 2.25
N ARG A 105 -21.67 4.15 3.01
CA ARG A 105 -22.18 5.31 3.75
C ARG A 105 -21.24 5.75 4.87
N ILE A 106 -20.59 4.80 5.56
CA ILE A 106 -19.54 5.11 6.55
C ILE A 106 -18.36 5.80 5.88
N GLU A 107 -17.88 5.30 4.74
CA GLU A 107 -16.77 5.90 3.98
C GLU A 107 -17.05 7.35 3.59
N HIS A 108 -18.28 7.66 3.16
CA HIS A 108 -18.69 9.02 2.79
C HIS A 108 -18.60 10.03 3.95
N MET A 109 -18.67 9.57 5.21
CA MET A 109 -18.50 10.44 6.39
C MET A 109 -17.07 11.00 6.51
N PHE A 110 -16.12 10.42 5.77
CA PHE A 110 -14.70 10.78 5.74
C PHE A 110 -14.23 11.23 4.33
N SER A 111 -15.15 11.35 3.37
CA SER A 111 -14.82 11.61 1.96
C SER A 111 -14.83 13.10 1.54
N ALA A 112 -15.23 14.02 2.42
CA ALA A 112 -15.21 15.45 2.13
C ALA A 112 -13.79 16.04 2.29
N ALA A 113 -13.44 17.03 1.47
CA ALA A 113 -12.21 17.82 1.60
C ALA A 113 -11.99 18.21 3.08
N PRO A 114 -10.73 18.24 3.57
CA PRO A 114 -10.44 18.39 5.00
C PRO A 114 -11.12 19.64 5.56
N ASN A 115 -12.23 19.41 6.25
CA ASN A 115 -13.04 20.41 6.93
C ASN A 115 -13.08 20.03 8.42
N ARG A 116 -13.33 21.01 9.29
CA ARG A 116 -13.44 20.83 10.74
C ARG A 116 -14.38 19.68 11.14
N ILE A 117 -15.40 19.41 10.33
CA ILE A 117 -16.37 18.33 10.57
C ILE A 117 -15.73 16.94 10.35
N VAL A 118 -14.90 16.78 9.32
CA VAL A 118 -14.19 15.52 9.08
C VAL A 118 -13.16 15.28 10.19
N GLN A 119 -12.47 16.34 10.64
CA GLN A 119 -11.55 16.26 11.78
C GLN A 119 -12.27 15.84 13.07
N HIS A 120 -13.44 16.43 13.34
CA HIS A 120 -14.28 16.03 14.47
C HIS A 120 -14.68 14.55 14.42
N ASN A 121 -15.13 14.07 13.25
CA ASN A 121 -15.46 12.65 13.06
C ASN A 121 -14.24 11.75 13.28
N VAL A 122 -13.06 12.15 12.78
CA VAL A 122 -11.80 11.43 12.98
C VAL A 122 -11.44 11.36 14.46
N GLU A 123 -11.53 12.46 15.21
CA GLU A 123 -11.21 12.50 16.64
C GLU A 123 -12.08 11.51 17.42
N ILE A 124 -13.38 11.47 17.13
CA ILE A 124 -14.31 10.52 17.73
C ILE A 124 -13.90 9.08 17.40
N ILE A 125 -13.70 8.75 16.13
CA ILE A 125 -13.39 7.37 15.70
C ILE A 125 -12.02 6.89 16.18
N SER A 126 -11.02 7.77 16.19
CA SER A 126 -9.65 7.45 16.63
C SER A 126 -9.63 7.10 18.12
N SER A 127 -10.38 7.84 18.95
CA SER A 127 -10.52 7.55 20.39
C SER A 127 -11.11 6.15 20.68
N LEU A 128 -11.89 5.62 19.75
CA LEU A 128 -12.55 4.31 19.88
C LEU A 128 -11.70 3.14 19.38
N GLN A 129 -10.50 3.41 18.84
CA GLN A 129 -9.66 2.40 18.18
C GLN A 129 -10.45 1.61 17.11
N PHE A 130 -11.40 2.25 16.42
CA PHE A 130 -12.30 1.59 15.47
C PHE A 130 -11.53 0.83 14.39
N VAL A 131 -10.54 1.47 13.77
CA VAL A 131 -9.72 0.87 12.70
C VAL A 131 -8.95 -0.34 13.22
N ASP A 132 -8.27 -0.22 14.36
CA ASP A 132 -7.55 -1.33 15.00
C ASP A 132 -8.50 -2.48 15.33
N SER A 133 -9.70 -2.18 15.85
CA SER A 133 -10.71 -3.20 16.18
C SER A 133 -11.21 -3.94 14.95
N VAL A 134 -11.49 -3.24 13.84
CA VAL A 134 -11.96 -3.88 12.60
C VAL A 134 -10.85 -4.75 12.01
N LEU A 135 -9.62 -4.24 11.92
CA LEU A 135 -8.48 -4.98 11.39
C LEU A 135 -8.13 -6.21 12.24
N ASN A 136 -8.17 -6.07 13.57
CA ASN A 136 -8.01 -7.22 14.48
C ASN A 136 -9.12 -8.25 14.28
N SER A 137 -10.37 -7.81 14.04
CA SER A 137 -11.45 -8.74 13.75
C SER A 137 -11.19 -9.52 12.45
N LEU A 138 -10.57 -8.93 11.42
CA LEU A 138 -10.19 -9.66 10.20
C LEU A 138 -9.09 -10.70 10.44
N ALA A 139 -8.25 -10.51 11.47
CA ALA A 139 -7.18 -11.44 11.81
C ALA A 139 -7.64 -12.58 12.74
N TYR A 140 -8.45 -12.23 13.74
CA TYR A 140 -8.74 -13.10 14.88
C TYR A 140 -10.20 -13.59 14.94
N ALA A 141 -11.14 -12.95 14.26
CA ALA A 141 -12.47 -13.53 14.10
C ALA A 141 -12.44 -14.57 12.99
N ASN A 142 -13.20 -15.66 13.14
CA ASN A 142 -13.38 -16.66 12.09
C ASN A 142 -14.44 -16.17 11.07
N THR A 143 -14.29 -14.92 10.60
CA THR A 143 -15.19 -14.30 9.65
C THR A 143 -14.66 -14.44 8.23
N ARG A 144 -15.54 -14.82 7.31
CA ARG A 144 -15.23 -14.90 5.88
C ARG A 144 -16.07 -13.89 5.13
N LEU A 145 -15.55 -12.66 5.04
CA LEU A 145 -16.16 -11.64 4.20
C LEU A 145 -16.01 -12.01 2.72
N ALA A 146 -17.05 -11.76 1.94
CA ALA A 146 -16.93 -11.80 0.48
C ALA A 146 -15.85 -10.81 0.02
N PHE A 147 -15.05 -11.19 -0.98
CA PHE A 147 -13.90 -10.38 -1.42
C PHE A 147 -14.27 -8.94 -1.80
N LEU A 148 -15.44 -8.74 -2.41
CA LEU A 148 -15.96 -7.41 -2.75
C LEU A 148 -16.21 -6.54 -1.51
N LEU A 149 -16.84 -7.11 -0.48
CA LEU A 149 -17.09 -6.44 0.79
C LEU A 149 -15.79 -6.18 1.55
N LEU A 150 -14.87 -7.13 1.54
CA LEU A 150 -13.54 -6.95 2.11
C LEU A 150 -12.79 -5.80 1.44
N GLY A 151 -12.82 -5.72 0.11
CA GLY A 151 -12.23 -4.61 -0.65
C GLY A 151 -12.84 -3.27 -0.28
N ARG A 152 -14.18 -3.18 -0.19
CA ARG A 152 -14.88 -1.96 0.22
C ARG A 152 -14.56 -1.57 1.66
N LEU A 153 -14.51 -2.54 2.58
CA LEU A 153 -14.17 -2.31 3.98
C LEU A 153 -12.76 -1.76 4.14
N ILE A 154 -11.76 -2.37 3.48
CA ILE A 154 -10.38 -1.87 3.50
C ILE A 154 -10.28 -0.47 2.86
N ALA A 155 -11.00 -0.22 1.77
CA ALA A 155 -11.07 1.12 1.17
C ALA A 155 -11.67 2.17 2.13
N CYS A 156 -12.74 1.82 2.85
CA CYS A 156 -13.33 2.66 3.89
C CYS A 156 -12.33 2.97 5.02
N LEU A 157 -11.60 1.95 5.51
CA LEU A 157 -10.57 2.16 6.54
C LEU A 157 -9.41 3.02 6.00
N LYS A 158 -9.02 2.84 4.73
CA LYS A 158 -8.04 3.70 4.05
C LYS A 158 -8.52 5.15 4.03
N GLN A 159 -9.79 5.39 3.72
CA GLN A 159 -10.36 6.75 3.72
C GLN A 159 -10.30 7.40 5.10
N ILE A 160 -10.56 6.64 6.18
CA ILE A 160 -10.39 7.13 7.56
C ILE A 160 -8.92 7.49 7.84
N MET A 161 -7.98 6.66 7.40
CA MET A 161 -6.54 6.93 7.53
C MET A 161 -6.14 8.22 6.80
N VAL A 162 -6.62 8.44 5.57
CA VAL A 162 -6.37 9.67 4.81
C VAL A 162 -7.01 10.87 5.51
N ALA A 163 -8.27 10.77 5.93
CA ALA A 163 -8.99 11.83 6.64
C ALA A 163 -8.33 12.21 7.97
N SER A 164 -7.65 11.26 8.63
CA SER A 164 -6.89 11.51 9.85
C SER A 164 -5.56 12.23 9.66
N GLY A 165 -5.19 12.56 8.42
CA GLY A 165 -3.86 13.09 8.12
C GLY A 165 -2.76 12.07 8.37
N TYR A 166 -3.07 10.78 8.23
CA TYR A 166 -2.17 9.65 8.48
C TYR A 166 -1.68 9.55 9.93
N ASP A 167 -2.62 9.51 10.88
CA ASP A 167 -2.32 9.24 12.30
C ASP A 167 -1.46 7.98 12.44
N ILE A 168 -0.38 8.08 13.23
CA ILE A 168 0.63 7.03 13.36
C ILE A 168 0.06 5.72 13.91
N ASN A 169 -0.94 5.77 14.79
CA ASN A 169 -1.56 4.58 15.36
C ASN A 169 -2.43 3.88 14.32
N ILE A 170 -3.14 4.64 13.49
CA ILE A 170 -3.94 4.09 12.39
C ILE A 170 -3.02 3.43 11.35
N VAL A 171 -1.97 4.13 10.91
CA VAL A 171 -0.98 3.56 9.96
C VAL A 171 -0.33 2.30 10.55
N ASN A 172 0.05 2.33 11.84
CA ASN A 172 0.61 1.18 12.52
C ASN A 172 -0.36 0.00 12.61
N ALA A 173 -1.67 0.24 12.75
CA ALA A 173 -2.67 -0.83 12.74
C ALA A 173 -2.68 -1.57 11.39
N PHE A 174 -2.64 -0.86 10.26
CA PHE A 174 -2.53 -1.48 8.93
C PHE A 174 -1.23 -2.28 8.79
N VAL A 175 -0.09 -1.67 9.11
CA VAL A 175 1.25 -2.28 9.00
C VAL A 175 1.36 -3.54 9.87
N SER A 176 0.89 -3.46 11.12
CA SER A 176 0.89 -4.57 12.08
C SER A 176 -0.03 -5.70 11.65
N THR A 177 -1.24 -5.38 11.18
CA THR A 177 -2.20 -6.40 10.71
C THR A 177 -1.64 -7.15 9.50
N ALA A 178 -0.98 -6.45 8.58
CA ALA A 178 -0.35 -7.09 7.43
C ALA A 178 0.76 -8.07 7.84
N ALA A 179 1.59 -7.70 8.83
CA ALA A 179 2.62 -8.60 9.36
C ALA A 179 2.03 -9.81 10.08
N VAL A 180 1.02 -9.59 10.94
CA VAL A 180 0.35 -10.68 11.68
C VAL A 180 -0.30 -11.68 10.73
N LEU A 181 -0.97 -11.21 9.68
CA LEU A 181 -1.66 -12.06 8.72
C LEU A 181 -0.75 -12.63 7.62
N THR A 182 0.52 -12.25 7.56
CA THR A 182 1.44 -12.89 6.63
C THR A 182 1.73 -14.30 7.14
N PRO A 183 1.48 -15.37 6.35
CA PRO A 183 1.73 -16.72 6.79
C PRO A 183 3.23 -16.92 7.05
N VAL A 184 3.64 -16.83 8.32
CA VAL A 184 4.90 -17.44 8.79
C VAL A 184 4.68 -18.95 8.84
N GLU A 185 5.72 -19.78 8.94
CA GLU A 185 5.61 -21.25 8.91
C GLU A 185 4.65 -21.83 10.00
N SER A 186 3.35 -21.73 9.76
CA SER A 186 2.31 -22.41 10.51
C SER A 186 2.16 -23.78 9.86
N GLN A 187 2.68 -24.75 10.61
CA GLN A 187 2.38 -26.18 10.59
C GLN A 187 1.42 -26.61 9.48
N SER A 188 1.93 -27.35 8.50
CA SER A 188 1.05 -28.17 7.67
C SER A 188 0.29 -29.11 8.58
N GLU A 189 -0.98 -29.29 8.25
CA GLU A 189 -1.82 -30.41 8.65
C GLU A 189 -1.01 -31.71 8.50
N SER A 190 -0.70 -32.35 9.61
CA SER A 190 -0.63 -33.81 9.75
C SER A 190 -0.31 -34.11 11.20
N GLY A 191 -1.14 -34.96 11.81
CA GLY A 191 -0.94 -35.41 13.18
C GLY A 191 0.40 -36.09 13.34
N CYS A 192 1.38 -35.38 13.88
CA CYS A 192 2.54 -35.96 14.53
C CYS A 192 3.12 -34.91 15.49
N GLY A 193 2.51 -34.85 16.67
CA GLY A 193 3.11 -34.17 17.81
C GLY A 193 4.44 -34.83 18.19
N ARG A 194 5.29 -34.05 18.87
CA ARG A 194 6.50 -34.43 19.65
C ARG A 194 7.90 -34.27 19.04
N LEU A 195 8.11 -33.46 17.99
CA LEU A 195 9.49 -33.15 17.53
C LEU A 195 9.81 -31.66 17.31
N LYS A 196 9.06 -30.73 17.92
CA LYS A 196 9.23 -29.27 17.67
C LYS A 196 9.60 -28.41 18.88
N GLU A 197 10.49 -28.90 19.74
CA GLU A 197 11.15 -28.03 20.74
C GLU A 197 12.68 -27.89 20.56
N LYS A 198 13.33 -28.74 19.75
CA LYS A 198 14.81 -28.74 19.66
C LYS A 198 15.42 -27.87 18.54
N HIS A 199 14.63 -27.33 17.61
CA HIS A 199 15.15 -26.50 16.52
C HIS A 199 15.02 -24.98 16.72
N TYR A 200 14.22 -24.52 17.68
CA TYR A 200 14.11 -23.08 17.99
C TYR A 200 15.29 -22.53 18.81
N HIS A 201 16.15 -23.39 19.38
CA HIS A 201 17.30 -22.97 20.19
C HIS A 201 18.64 -22.88 19.45
N LYS A 202 18.70 -23.15 18.14
CA LYS A 202 19.98 -23.15 17.39
C LYS A 202 20.17 -22.02 16.39
N GLN A 203 19.32 -20.99 16.42
CA GLN A 203 19.52 -19.74 15.66
C GLN A 203 19.77 -18.57 16.63
N LYS A 204 20.77 -18.76 17.50
CA LYS A 204 21.35 -17.71 18.33
C LYS A 204 22.57 -17.17 17.58
N ASN A 205 22.34 -16.29 16.61
CA ASN A 205 23.34 -15.36 16.09
C ASN A 205 22.66 -14.02 15.84
N ASN A 206 22.92 -13.09 16.77
CA ASN A 206 22.82 -11.63 16.71
C ASN A 206 21.99 -10.99 15.59
N SER A 207 20.68 -10.90 15.80
CA SER A 207 19.93 -9.66 15.61
C SER A 207 18.69 -9.75 16.49
N HIS A 208 18.64 -8.98 17.58
CA HIS A 208 17.44 -8.88 18.42
C HIS A 208 16.34 -8.12 17.67
N VAL A 209 15.74 -8.81 16.70
CA VAL A 209 14.54 -8.40 15.99
C VAL A 209 13.37 -8.79 16.88
N ARG A 210 12.88 -7.84 17.69
CA ARG A 210 11.65 -8.01 18.45
C ARG A 210 10.47 -7.81 17.51
N LEU A 211 9.85 -8.92 17.12
CA LEU A 211 8.55 -8.89 16.44
C LEU A 211 7.50 -8.27 17.36
N PRO A 212 6.51 -7.52 16.83
CA PRO A 212 5.36 -7.13 17.62
C PRO A 212 4.65 -8.39 18.14
N GLN A 213 4.47 -8.45 19.46
CA GLN A 213 3.84 -9.58 20.14
C GLN A 213 2.36 -9.64 19.73
N ALA A 214 1.93 -10.76 19.15
CA ALA A 214 0.52 -10.98 18.83
C ALA A 214 -0.32 -10.82 20.11
N ARG A 215 -1.33 -9.94 20.08
CA ARG A 215 -2.20 -9.68 21.25
C ARG A 215 -3.09 -10.87 21.61
N PHE A 216 -3.21 -11.87 20.72
CA PHE A 216 -4.04 -13.06 20.91
C PHE A 216 -3.24 -14.33 20.55
N PRO A 217 -3.54 -15.46 21.22
CA PRO A 217 -2.72 -16.68 21.12
C PRO A 217 -2.83 -17.39 19.76
N GLU A 218 -3.91 -17.21 19.00
CA GLU A 218 -4.14 -17.94 17.74
C GLU A 218 -4.84 -17.07 16.68
N ILE A 219 -4.22 -16.98 15.50
CA ILE A 219 -4.83 -16.40 14.29
C ILE A 219 -5.91 -17.37 13.79
N ARG A 220 -7.16 -16.90 13.66
CA ARG A 220 -8.29 -17.73 13.20
C ARG A 220 -8.61 -17.57 11.72
N ALA A 221 -8.02 -16.59 11.05
CA ALA A 221 -8.17 -16.37 9.62
C ALA A 221 -7.59 -17.54 8.80
N SER A 222 -8.35 -18.04 7.82
CA SER A 222 -7.82 -19.02 6.86
C SER A 222 -6.67 -18.42 6.03
N SER A 223 -5.69 -19.22 5.62
CA SER A 223 -4.54 -18.76 4.82
C SER A 223 -4.95 -17.99 3.54
N LYS A 224 -6.02 -18.44 2.86
CA LYS A 224 -6.55 -17.74 1.68
C LYS A 224 -7.10 -16.37 2.03
N PHE A 225 -7.91 -16.27 3.08
CA PHE A 225 -8.49 -15.01 3.54
C PHE A 225 -7.41 -14.05 4.02
N ALA A 226 -6.47 -14.52 4.83
CA ALA A 226 -5.32 -13.75 5.29
C ALA A 226 -4.52 -13.17 4.11
N SER A 227 -4.28 -13.97 3.06
CA SER A 227 -3.61 -13.49 1.85
C SER A 227 -4.38 -12.38 1.13
N ASP A 228 -5.71 -12.49 1.04
CA ASP A 228 -6.57 -11.48 0.41
C ASP A 228 -6.60 -10.18 1.24
N VAL A 229 -6.66 -10.27 2.58
CA VAL A 229 -6.58 -9.11 3.49
C VAL A 229 -5.23 -8.41 3.38
N VAL A 230 -4.12 -9.16 3.46
CA VAL A 230 -2.75 -8.61 3.35
C VAL A 230 -2.56 -7.92 2.00
N LEU A 231 -3.06 -8.52 0.91
CA LEU A 231 -2.97 -7.92 -0.42
C LEU A 231 -3.67 -6.56 -0.48
N LEU A 232 -4.91 -6.48 0.03
CA LEU A 232 -5.69 -5.25 0.02
C LEU A 232 -5.05 -4.17 0.92
N ILE A 233 -4.58 -4.54 2.11
CA ILE A 233 -3.86 -3.63 3.01
C ILE A 233 -2.61 -3.07 2.34
N MET A 234 -1.74 -3.95 1.81
CA MET A 234 -0.50 -3.55 1.16
C MET A 234 -0.75 -2.65 -0.05
N ARG A 235 -1.78 -2.97 -0.85
CA ARG A 235 -2.21 -2.14 -1.97
C ARG A 235 -2.64 -0.75 -1.50
N SER A 236 -3.50 -0.66 -0.48
CA SER A 236 -3.97 0.62 0.07
C SER A 236 -2.84 1.48 0.62
N LEU A 237 -1.84 0.88 1.26
CA LEU A 237 -0.65 1.60 1.72
C LEU A 237 0.17 2.13 0.53
N VAL A 238 0.34 1.36 -0.54
CA VAL A 238 1.04 1.82 -1.75
C VAL A 238 0.26 2.94 -2.47
N GLU A 239 -1.07 2.88 -2.50
CA GLU A 239 -1.93 3.95 -3.04
C GLU A 239 -1.65 5.28 -2.33
N CYS A 240 -1.55 5.28 -1.00
CA CYS A 240 -1.24 6.47 -0.20
C CYS A 240 0.16 7.05 -0.46
N CYS A 241 1.13 6.25 -0.91
CA CYS A 241 2.43 6.76 -1.37
C CYS A 241 2.34 7.53 -2.70
N VAL A 242 1.39 7.19 -3.58
CA VAL A 242 1.32 7.71 -4.95
C VAL A 242 0.49 9.01 -5.02
N ASP A 243 -0.63 9.07 -4.29
CA ASP A 243 -1.58 10.20 -4.31
C ASP A 243 -0.96 11.55 -3.87
N THR A 244 0.19 11.51 -3.19
CA THR A 244 0.88 12.70 -2.67
C THR A 244 2.04 13.17 -3.56
N ALA A 245 2.37 12.44 -4.63
CA ALA A 245 3.45 12.78 -5.55
C ALA A 245 3.05 13.81 -6.64
N ALA A 246 1.76 14.09 -6.82
CA ALA A 246 1.25 14.93 -7.91
C ALA A 246 1.26 16.45 -7.63
N GLY A 247 1.75 16.92 -6.47
CA GLY A 247 1.51 18.31 -6.03
C GLY A 247 2.69 19.14 -5.53
N SER A 248 3.80 18.56 -5.04
CA SER A 248 4.96 19.35 -4.58
C SER A 248 6.16 18.45 -4.32
N GLU A 249 7.22 18.59 -5.13
CA GLU A 249 8.49 17.87 -4.91
C GLU A 249 9.26 18.39 -3.67
N ALA A 250 8.80 19.48 -3.04
CA ALA A 250 9.55 20.21 -2.03
C ALA A 250 9.20 19.85 -0.57
N TYR A 251 8.08 19.17 -0.32
CA TYR A 251 7.66 18.77 1.03
C TYR A 251 7.34 17.28 1.08
N GLY A 252 7.83 16.60 2.11
CA GLY A 252 7.54 15.19 2.33
C GLY A 252 6.04 14.94 2.41
N SER A 253 5.58 13.87 1.77
CA SER A 253 4.20 13.43 1.97
C SER A 253 4.03 13.02 3.45
N PRO A 254 3.01 13.52 4.16
CA PRO A 254 2.79 13.18 5.58
C PRO A 254 2.66 11.67 5.79
N PHE A 255 2.12 10.95 4.81
CA PHE A 255 2.08 9.49 4.83
C PHE A 255 3.47 8.85 4.88
N SER A 256 4.38 9.22 3.98
CA SER A 256 5.72 8.60 3.91
C SER A 256 6.58 8.91 5.14
N GLU A 257 6.41 10.08 5.75
CA GLU A 257 7.05 10.40 7.04
C GLU A 257 6.54 9.52 8.17
N THR A 258 5.21 9.35 8.29
CA THR A 258 4.61 8.43 9.27
C THR A 258 5.03 6.99 8.99
N LEU A 259 5.05 6.57 7.72
CA LEU A 259 5.49 5.25 7.30
C LEU A 259 6.94 4.98 7.71
N GLY A 260 7.82 5.96 7.56
CA GLY A 260 9.22 5.90 8.00
C GLY A 260 9.38 5.65 9.50
N LYS A 261 8.44 6.13 10.33
CA LYS A 261 8.45 5.91 11.79
C LYS A 261 7.95 4.52 12.19
N VAL A 262 7.16 3.87 11.34
CA VAL A 262 6.46 2.61 11.66
C VAL A 262 7.15 1.39 11.03
N ILE A 263 7.59 1.50 9.78
CA ILE A 263 8.24 0.38 9.06
C ILE A 263 9.66 0.19 9.57
N ASN A 264 10.03 -1.07 9.80
CA ASN A 264 11.38 -1.50 10.11
C ASN A 264 11.74 -2.78 9.35
N LEU A 265 13.02 -3.18 9.42
CA LEU A 265 13.52 -4.36 8.72
C LEU A 265 12.84 -5.65 9.21
N SER A 266 12.47 -5.71 10.49
CA SER A 266 11.76 -6.83 11.10
C SER A 266 10.39 -7.09 10.46
N TRP A 267 9.59 -6.02 10.33
CA TRP A 267 8.31 -6.04 9.65
C TRP A 267 8.47 -6.53 8.21
N PHE A 268 9.48 -6.03 7.50
CA PHE A 268 9.73 -6.41 6.11
C PHE A 268 10.06 -7.90 5.97
N VAL A 269 10.93 -8.46 6.82
CA VAL A 269 11.27 -9.89 6.80
C VAL A 269 10.03 -10.77 7.03
N VAL A 270 9.13 -10.37 7.93
CA VAL A 270 7.87 -11.10 8.14
C VAL A 270 6.98 -11.05 6.91
N CYS A 271 6.74 -9.84 6.37
CA CYS A 271 5.88 -9.61 5.21
C CYS A 271 6.42 -10.24 3.91
N THR A 272 7.70 -10.57 3.86
CA THR A 272 8.36 -11.21 2.71
C THR A 272 8.75 -12.67 2.95
N SER A 273 8.18 -13.28 3.98
CA SER A 273 8.39 -14.70 4.30
C SER A 273 8.14 -15.63 3.10
N ARG A 274 8.60 -16.88 3.21
CA ARG A 274 8.53 -17.85 2.10
C ARG A 274 7.12 -18.14 1.56
N PHE A 275 6.10 -17.93 2.39
CA PHE A 275 4.71 -18.18 2.05
C PHE A 275 3.95 -16.89 1.69
N ALA A 276 4.63 -15.75 1.71
CA ALA A 276 4.05 -14.49 1.30
C ALA A 276 3.64 -14.54 -0.18
N TYR A 277 2.49 -13.97 -0.47
CA TYR A 277 1.99 -13.86 -1.82
C TYR A 277 2.85 -12.86 -2.62
N THR A 278 3.28 -13.22 -3.83
CA THR A 278 4.29 -12.46 -4.59
C THR A 278 3.96 -10.97 -4.79
N PRO A 279 2.73 -10.55 -5.13
CA PRO A 279 2.38 -9.12 -5.17
C PRO A 279 2.55 -8.39 -3.85
N CYS A 280 2.26 -9.05 -2.71
CA CYS A 280 2.47 -8.46 -1.39
C CYS A 280 3.95 -8.22 -1.11
N VAL A 281 4.83 -9.09 -1.60
CA VAL A 281 6.29 -8.91 -1.50
C VAL A 281 6.76 -7.71 -2.30
N VAL A 282 6.22 -7.50 -3.51
CA VAL A 282 6.51 -6.33 -4.34
C VAL A 282 6.05 -5.04 -3.63
N TYR A 283 4.83 -5.02 -3.10
CA TYR A 283 4.31 -3.87 -2.34
C TYR A 283 5.10 -3.61 -1.05
N ALA A 284 5.43 -4.65 -0.27
CA ALA A 284 6.25 -4.52 0.93
C ALA A 284 7.66 -3.99 0.59
N THR A 285 8.25 -4.41 -0.53
CA THR A 285 9.53 -3.89 -1.02
C THR A 285 9.42 -2.41 -1.38
N ARG A 286 8.34 -1.98 -2.06
CA ARG A 286 8.10 -0.57 -2.35
C ARG A 286 8.00 0.25 -1.06
N LEU A 287 7.20 -0.21 -0.10
CA LEU A 287 6.96 0.45 1.17
C LEU A 287 8.24 0.54 2.02
N LEU A 288 9.08 -0.50 2.03
CA LEU A 288 10.37 -0.48 2.72
C LEU A 288 11.28 0.63 2.16
N PHE A 289 11.43 0.70 0.84
CA PHE A 289 12.31 1.70 0.22
C PHE A 289 11.73 3.11 0.26
N GLU A 290 10.40 3.28 0.29
CA GLU A 290 9.80 4.59 0.56
C GLU A 290 10.06 4.99 2.02
N ALA A 291 9.85 4.10 2.99
CA ALA A 291 10.14 4.36 4.40
C ALA A 291 11.64 4.68 4.64
N ALA A 292 12.56 3.98 3.98
CA ALA A 292 13.99 4.22 4.08
C ALA A 292 14.45 5.58 3.52
N GLN A 293 13.65 6.24 2.66
CA GLN A 293 13.94 7.62 2.24
C GLN A 293 13.74 8.60 3.39
N TRP A 294 12.75 8.33 4.26
CA TRP A 294 12.33 9.21 5.35
C TRP A 294 12.88 8.80 6.72
N ASN A 295 13.47 7.61 6.84
CA ASN A 295 14.09 7.11 8.06
C ASN A 295 15.58 6.83 7.84
N SER A 296 16.43 7.74 8.35
CA SER A 296 17.89 7.63 8.26
C SER A 296 18.45 6.42 9.01
N SER A 297 17.82 6.01 10.12
CA SER A 297 18.24 4.83 10.90
C SER A 297 17.99 3.54 10.13
N LEU A 298 16.80 3.39 9.53
CA LEU A 298 16.47 2.26 8.66
C LEU A 298 17.37 2.24 7.42
N ARG A 299 17.64 3.41 6.83
CA ARG A 299 18.55 3.53 5.70
C ARG A 299 19.97 3.06 6.05
N ALA A 300 20.49 3.46 7.21
CA ALA A 300 21.80 3.04 7.69
C ALA A 300 21.82 1.52 7.97
N GLU A 301 20.77 0.98 8.58
CA GLU A 301 20.63 -0.46 8.83
C GLU A 301 20.66 -1.27 7.52
N ILE A 302 19.88 -0.88 6.51
CA ILE A 302 19.88 -1.56 5.20
C ILE A 302 21.24 -1.42 4.50
N THR A 303 21.89 -0.26 4.62
CA THR A 303 23.20 -0.02 3.99
C THR A 303 24.30 -0.87 4.63
N THR A 304 24.26 -1.04 5.95
CA THR A 304 25.23 -1.85 6.70
C THR A 304 24.97 -3.35 6.57
N GLN A 305 23.71 -3.76 6.39
CA GLN A 305 23.31 -5.17 6.29
C GLN A 305 22.40 -5.46 5.08
N PRO A 306 22.87 -5.21 3.84
CA PRO A 306 22.06 -5.45 2.63
C PRO A 306 21.74 -6.94 2.44
N PHE A 307 22.54 -7.83 3.04
CA PHE A 307 22.31 -9.27 2.97
C PHE A 307 20.98 -9.69 3.59
N THR A 308 20.53 -9.05 4.68
CA THR A 308 19.26 -9.39 5.34
C THR A 308 18.06 -9.17 4.41
N VAL A 309 18.07 -8.08 3.64
CA VAL A 309 17.04 -7.81 2.63
C VAL A 309 17.13 -8.79 1.47
N VAL A 310 18.35 -9.11 1.02
CA VAL A 310 18.57 -10.10 -0.05
C VAL A 310 18.10 -11.49 0.36
N GLU A 311 18.39 -11.95 1.58
CA GLU A 311 17.98 -13.25 2.09
C GLU A 311 16.45 -13.37 2.19
N ALA A 312 15.78 -12.32 2.69
CA ALA A 312 14.33 -12.26 2.75
C ALA A 312 13.68 -12.35 1.35
N LEU A 313 14.26 -11.65 0.37
CA LEU A 313 13.77 -11.61 -1.00
C LEU A 313 14.22 -12.79 -1.88
N ALA A 314 15.25 -13.54 -1.49
CA ALA A 314 15.84 -14.60 -2.32
C ALA A 314 14.81 -15.66 -2.75
N LYS A 315 13.85 -15.96 -1.88
CA LYS A 315 12.76 -16.92 -2.14
C LYS A 315 11.77 -16.43 -3.21
N HIS A 316 11.76 -15.13 -3.46
CA HIS A 316 10.91 -14.46 -4.45
C HIS A 316 11.72 -13.97 -5.65
N ALA A 317 12.99 -14.35 -5.76
CA ALA A 317 13.90 -13.92 -6.83
C ALA A 317 13.41 -14.30 -8.23
N SER A 318 12.48 -15.26 -8.38
CA SER A 318 11.85 -15.58 -9.67
C SER A 318 10.82 -14.53 -10.15
N SER A 319 10.39 -13.61 -9.28
CA SER A 319 9.44 -12.56 -9.61
C SER A 319 10.09 -11.47 -10.45
N GLU A 320 9.65 -11.32 -11.69
CA GLU A 320 10.14 -10.29 -12.60
C GLU A 320 9.73 -8.88 -12.14
N ASP A 321 8.52 -8.78 -11.57
CA ASP A 321 7.97 -7.55 -10.99
C ASP A 321 8.83 -7.01 -9.84
N LEU A 322 9.33 -7.90 -8.99
CA LEU A 322 10.25 -7.56 -7.91
C LEU A 322 11.59 -7.03 -8.45
N ILE A 323 12.15 -7.69 -9.47
CA ILE A 323 13.40 -7.27 -10.11
C ILE A 323 13.23 -5.90 -10.78
N PHE A 324 12.12 -5.67 -11.46
CA PHE A 324 11.82 -4.39 -12.11
C PHE A 324 11.70 -3.25 -11.08
N LEU A 325 11.00 -3.49 -9.98
CA LEU A 325 10.90 -2.51 -8.88
C LEU A 325 12.29 -2.21 -8.28
N LEU A 326 13.09 -3.22 -8.00
CA LEU A 326 14.44 -3.02 -7.45
C LEU A 326 15.34 -2.25 -8.41
N MET A 327 15.22 -2.51 -9.71
CA MET A 327 15.89 -1.73 -10.75
C MET A 327 15.48 -0.26 -10.65
N SER A 328 14.18 0.04 -10.65
CA SER A 328 13.71 1.43 -10.60
C SER A 328 14.15 2.16 -9.33
N VAL A 329 14.18 1.48 -8.18
CA VAL A 329 14.73 2.05 -6.93
C VAL A 329 16.23 2.27 -7.02
N ALA A 330 17.00 1.35 -7.61
CA ALA A 330 18.43 1.48 -7.80
C ALA A 330 18.80 2.66 -8.72
N PHE A 331 17.99 2.93 -9.75
CA PHE A 331 18.12 4.07 -10.66
C PHE A 331 17.41 5.35 -10.17
N GLY A 332 16.87 5.38 -8.96
CA GLY A 332 16.20 6.57 -8.42
C GLY A 332 14.88 6.94 -9.12
N ALA A 333 14.32 6.04 -9.92
CA ALA A 333 13.09 6.22 -10.68
C ALA A 333 11.88 5.48 -10.05
N ALA A 334 11.96 5.11 -8.77
CA ALA A 334 10.92 4.33 -8.09
C ALA A 334 9.52 4.97 -8.14
N ARG A 335 9.43 6.30 -8.16
CA ARG A 335 8.18 7.06 -8.26
C ARG A 335 7.59 7.11 -9.67
N ARG A 336 8.39 6.79 -10.69
CA ARG A 336 7.96 6.71 -12.10
C ARG A 336 7.42 5.34 -12.47
N VAL A 337 7.48 4.40 -11.53
CA VAL A 337 6.96 3.06 -11.69
C VAL A 337 5.55 3.02 -11.15
N GLU A 338 4.58 2.90 -12.07
CA GLU A 338 3.18 2.84 -11.70
C GLU A 338 2.82 1.42 -11.29
N LEU A 339 2.91 1.17 -9.98
CA LEU A 339 2.65 -0.15 -9.39
C LEU A 339 1.18 -0.55 -9.39
N LEU A 340 0.24 0.33 -9.72
CA LEU A 340 -1.20 0.12 -9.46
C LEU A 340 -2.06 0.18 -10.72
N SER A 341 -1.59 0.84 -11.77
CA SER A 341 -2.33 0.97 -13.02
C SER A 341 -2.00 -0.17 -13.99
N PRO A 342 -3.02 -0.80 -14.60
CA PRO A 342 -2.83 -1.72 -15.71
C PRO A 342 -2.61 -1.03 -17.06
N GLU A 343 -2.74 0.30 -17.13
CA GLU A 343 -2.88 1.06 -18.38
C GLU A 343 -1.56 1.43 -19.02
N GLN A 344 -0.50 1.66 -18.23
CA GLN A 344 0.80 2.01 -18.77
C GLN A 344 1.55 0.76 -19.28
N PRO A 345 1.86 0.68 -20.59
CA PRO A 345 2.59 -0.45 -21.14
C PRO A 345 4.03 -0.49 -20.59
N LEU A 346 4.54 -1.69 -20.31
CA LEU A 346 5.88 -1.87 -19.73
C LEU A 346 7.01 -1.11 -20.49
N PRO A 347 7.05 -1.05 -21.84
CA PRO A 347 8.08 -0.31 -22.56
C PRO A 347 8.15 1.17 -22.19
N THR A 348 7.00 1.84 -21.96
CA THR A 348 7.00 3.26 -21.59
C THR A 348 7.51 3.45 -20.16
N GLN A 349 7.14 2.57 -19.23
CA GLN A 349 7.67 2.61 -17.86
C GLN A 349 9.19 2.34 -17.82
N LEU A 350 9.68 1.41 -18.63
CA LEU A 350 11.11 1.15 -18.81
C LEU A 350 11.84 2.39 -19.34
N GLU A 351 11.25 3.05 -20.34
CA GLU A 351 11.79 4.28 -20.89
C GLU A 351 11.84 5.40 -19.84
N MET A 352 10.76 5.57 -19.05
CA MET A 352 10.71 6.55 -17.97
C MET A 352 11.75 6.31 -16.87
N VAL A 353 12.10 5.05 -16.61
CA VAL A 353 13.15 4.64 -15.65
C VAL A 353 14.55 4.84 -16.23
N MET A 354 14.74 4.63 -17.53
CA MET A 354 16.05 4.70 -18.19
C MET A 354 16.41 6.09 -18.75
N ASN A 355 15.43 6.91 -19.11
CA ASN A 355 15.64 8.25 -19.66
C ASN A 355 16.31 9.22 -18.67
N PRO A 356 15.97 9.27 -17.37
CA PRO A 356 16.80 9.95 -16.39
C PRO A 356 17.96 9.02 -16.04
N MET A 357 19.15 9.25 -16.60
CA MET A 357 20.35 8.56 -16.13
C MET A 357 20.93 9.34 -14.94
N PRO A 358 20.65 8.97 -13.67
CA PRO A 358 21.31 9.63 -12.56
C PRO A 358 22.83 9.41 -12.65
N SER A 359 23.57 10.43 -12.25
CA SER A 359 25.04 10.41 -12.18
C SER A 359 25.55 9.34 -11.19
N ALA A 360 24.77 9.02 -10.15
CA ALA A 360 25.07 7.98 -9.16
C ALA A 360 23.84 7.08 -8.90
N LEU A 361 24.09 5.77 -8.74
CA LEU A 361 23.06 4.81 -8.34
C LEU A 361 22.71 4.97 -6.85
N ASN A 362 21.50 4.56 -6.47
CA ASN A 362 21.10 4.51 -5.07
C ASN A 362 21.95 3.48 -4.30
N ALA A 363 22.85 3.97 -3.43
CA ALA A 363 23.79 3.16 -2.66
C ALA A 363 23.12 2.08 -1.78
N VAL A 364 21.85 2.27 -1.40
CA VAL A 364 21.09 1.33 -0.57
C VAL A 364 20.54 0.18 -1.43
N ALA A 365 19.91 0.51 -2.56
CA ALA A 365 19.18 -0.45 -3.38
C ALA A 365 20.07 -1.17 -4.42
N ALA A 366 21.14 -0.54 -4.92
CA ALA A 366 21.99 -1.11 -5.95
C ALA A 366 22.67 -2.45 -5.55
N PRO A 367 23.21 -2.60 -4.32
CA PRO A 367 23.75 -3.90 -3.87
C PRO A 367 22.70 -5.00 -3.77
N ILE A 368 21.47 -4.65 -3.39
CA ILE A 368 20.34 -5.57 -3.26
C ILE A 368 19.86 -6.02 -4.65
N PHE A 369 19.66 -5.05 -5.56
CA PHE A 369 19.28 -5.28 -6.94
C PHE A 369 20.27 -6.19 -7.67
N SER A 370 21.57 -5.89 -7.59
CA SER A 370 22.60 -6.68 -8.29
C SER A 370 22.62 -8.14 -7.84
N LYS A 371 22.54 -8.41 -6.52
CA LYS A 371 22.50 -9.78 -5.97
C LYS A 371 21.23 -10.53 -6.38
N LEU A 372 20.06 -9.89 -6.30
CA LEU A 372 18.79 -10.53 -6.69
C LEU A 372 18.68 -10.72 -8.20
N LEU A 373 19.23 -9.82 -9.01
CA LEU A 373 19.32 -9.99 -10.45
C LEU A 373 20.18 -11.20 -10.81
N MET A 374 21.35 -11.37 -10.18
CA MET A 374 22.19 -12.55 -10.38
C MET A 374 21.48 -13.85 -9.98
N LEU A 375 20.77 -13.85 -8.83
CA LEU A 375 19.93 -14.99 -8.41
C LEU A 375 18.83 -15.28 -9.43
N HIS A 376 18.12 -14.25 -9.91
CA HIS A 376 17.08 -14.38 -10.93
C HIS A 376 17.63 -15.00 -12.22
N LEU A 377 18.75 -14.48 -12.73
CA LEU A 377 19.40 -14.99 -13.93
C LEU A 377 19.86 -16.43 -13.74
N ASN A 378 20.47 -16.77 -12.61
CA ASN A 378 20.87 -18.15 -12.32
C ASN A 378 19.67 -19.10 -12.28
N LEU A 379 18.56 -18.72 -11.62
CA LEU A 379 17.34 -19.51 -11.60
C LEU A 379 16.73 -19.70 -12.99
N ARG A 380 16.83 -18.71 -13.87
CA ARG A 380 16.31 -18.77 -15.24
C ARG A 380 17.20 -19.54 -16.20
N LEU A 381 18.52 -19.43 -16.06
CA LEU A 381 19.51 -20.08 -16.93
C LEU A 381 19.73 -21.55 -16.58
N PHE A 382 19.66 -21.90 -15.29
CA PHE A 382 19.97 -23.26 -14.80
C PHE A 382 18.75 -24.02 -14.25
N GLY A 383 17.56 -23.41 -14.20
CA GLY A 383 16.36 -24.00 -13.62
C GLY A 383 15.53 -24.86 -14.58
N LEU A 384 15.41 -26.16 -14.28
CA LEU A 384 14.39 -27.06 -14.83
C LEU A 384 12.97 -26.60 -14.41
N ARG A 385 12.03 -26.70 -15.34
CA ARG A 385 10.63 -26.23 -15.28
C ARG A 385 9.91 -26.59 -13.96
N TYR A 386 9.34 -25.58 -13.29
CA TYR A 386 8.29 -25.79 -12.28
C TYR A 386 6.90 -25.57 -12.89
N PRO A 387 5.95 -26.52 -12.73
CA PRO A 387 4.56 -26.32 -13.14
C PRO A 387 3.83 -25.56 -12.03
N PHE A 388 3.31 -24.37 -12.33
CA PHE A 388 2.33 -23.70 -11.48
C PHE A 388 0.93 -24.13 -11.90
N THR A 389 0.28 -24.97 -11.10
CA THR A 389 -1.15 -25.28 -11.23
C THR A 389 -1.97 -24.32 -10.37
N CYS A 390 -2.63 -23.36 -11.01
CA CYS A 390 -3.65 -22.52 -10.38
C CYS A 390 -4.86 -22.45 -11.33
N SER A 391 -6.06 -22.71 -10.82
CA SER A 391 -7.31 -22.63 -11.59
C SER A 391 -7.52 -21.24 -12.18
N MET A 392 -7.82 -21.16 -13.48
CA MET A 392 -8.03 -19.92 -14.23
C MET A 392 -9.13 -19.02 -13.66
N ALA A 393 -10.15 -19.60 -13.04
CA ALA A 393 -11.25 -18.85 -12.44
C ALA A 393 -10.80 -18.01 -11.22
N CYS A 394 -9.86 -18.53 -10.41
CA CYS A 394 -9.31 -17.81 -9.26
C CYS A 394 -8.29 -16.72 -9.69
N LEU A 395 -7.69 -16.86 -10.87
CA LEU A 395 -6.74 -15.91 -11.44
C LEU A 395 -7.43 -14.68 -12.06
N MET A 396 -8.63 -14.86 -12.64
CA MET A 396 -9.37 -13.77 -13.29
C MET A 396 -9.94 -12.74 -12.29
N GLN A 397 -10.47 -13.19 -11.14
CA GLN A 397 -11.04 -12.28 -10.14
C GLN A 397 -9.96 -11.50 -9.35
N ARG A 398 -8.78 -12.11 -9.14
CA ARG A 398 -7.59 -11.48 -8.53
C ARG A 398 -6.81 -10.57 -9.48
N ARG A 399 -7.17 -10.53 -10.77
CA ARG A 399 -6.49 -9.76 -11.83
C ARG A 399 -6.64 -8.25 -11.64
N ILE A 400 -7.65 -7.80 -10.89
CA ILE A 400 -7.92 -6.39 -10.54
C ILE A 400 -6.92 -5.90 -9.46
N CYS A 401 -6.46 -6.80 -8.58
CA CYS A 401 -5.56 -6.48 -7.47
C CYS A 401 -4.08 -6.84 -7.72
N ARG A 402 -3.75 -7.40 -8.90
CA ARG A 402 -2.37 -7.67 -9.31
C ARG A 402 -1.90 -6.58 -10.25
N SER A 403 -0.95 -5.78 -9.78
CA SER A 403 -0.26 -4.80 -10.60
C SER A 403 1.24 -4.83 -10.26
N PHE A 404 1.95 -5.67 -11.01
CA PHE A 404 2.95 -5.28 -11.98
C PHE A 404 2.88 -6.37 -13.06
N ARG A 405 2.89 -6.02 -14.35
CA ARG A 405 2.68 -7.00 -15.43
C ARG A 405 3.98 -7.20 -16.20
N LEU A 406 4.63 -8.33 -15.99
CA LEU A 406 5.55 -8.92 -16.96
C LEU A 406 4.96 -10.22 -17.49
N TYR A 407 4.28 -10.13 -18.64
CA TYR A 407 3.80 -11.31 -19.36
C TYR A 407 4.91 -11.86 -20.27
N LYS A 408 5.54 -12.93 -19.76
CA LYS A 408 6.28 -14.04 -20.39
C LYS A 408 7.15 -13.79 -21.64
N TYR A 409 8.45 -13.94 -21.39
CA TYR A 409 9.54 -14.49 -22.24
C TYR A 409 10.25 -13.61 -23.27
N PHE A 410 9.73 -12.45 -23.68
CA PHE A 410 10.50 -11.53 -24.55
C PHE A 410 11.12 -10.33 -23.81
N ASN A 411 10.54 -9.92 -22.69
CA ASN A 411 10.95 -8.68 -22.02
C ASN A 411 12.16 -8.82 -21.09
N LEU A 412 12.43 -9.99 -20.49
CA LEU A 412 13.65 -10.16 -19.70
C LEU A 412 14.89 -10.08 -20.59
N ALA A 413 14.86 -10.74 -21.75
CA ALA A 413 15.93 -10.64 -22.76
C ALA A 413 16.11 -9.19 -23.24
N PHE A 414 15.01 -8.46 -23.46
CA PHE A 414 15.03 -7.04 -23.84
C PHE A 414 15.59 -6.13 -22.73
N VAL A 415 15.19 -6.34 -21.47
CA VAL A 415 15.67 -5.60 -20.30
C VAL A 415 17.15 -5.90 -20.05
N THR A 416 17.58 -7.16 -20.13
CA THR A 416 18.99 -7.54 -20.00
C THR A 416 19.83 -7.04 -21.18
N ALA A 417 19.30 -7.05 -22.41
CA ALA A 417 19.99 -6.54 -23.59
C ALA A 417 20.13 -5.01 -23.55
N ARG A 418 19.11 -4.29 -23.09
CA ARG A 418 19.15 -2.84 -22.90
C ARG A 418 20.05 -2.44 -21.73
N LEU A 419 20.03 -3.14 -20.60
CA LEU A 419 20.99 -2.96 -19.50
C LEU A 419 22.44 -3.20 -19.98
N MET A 420 22.68 -4.27 -20.75
CA MET A 420 23.99 -4.56 -21.35
C MET A 420 24.43 -3.48 -22.35
N LEU A 421 23.54 -3.03 -23.24
CA LEU A 421 23.79 -1.92 -24.16
C LEU A 421 24.18 -0.64 -23.42
N VAL A 422 23.45 -0.32 -22.35
CA VAL A 422 23.67 0.85 -21.52
C VAL A 422 25.00 0.79 -20.75
N ILE A 423 25.32 -0.38 -20.15
CA ILE A 423 26.61 -0.61 -19.49
C ILE A 423 27.75 -0.49 -20.51
N ASN A 424 27.57 -1.02 -21.73
CA ASN A 424 28.57 -0.93 -22.79
C ASN A 424 28.73 0.51 -23.30
N VAL A 425 27.65 1.27 -23.47
CA VAL A 425 27.71 2.70 -23.84
C VAL A 425 28.44 3.51 -22.76
N ARG A 426 28.19 3.26 -21.47
CA ARG A 426 28.93 3.92 -20.37
C ARG A 426 30.40 3.51 -20.32
N ARG A 427 30.73 2.24 -20.59
CA ARG A 427 32.12 1.81 -20.71
C ARG A 427 32.81 2.50 -21.88
N VAL A 428 32.16 2.60 -23.04
CA VAL A 428 32.75 3.23 -24.24
C VAL A 428 32.91 4.74 -24.05
N LEU A 429 31.91 5.44 -23.50
CA LEU A 429 31.97 6.89 -23.25
C LEU A 429 32.86 7.26 -22.04
N GLY A 430 32.89 6.43 -21.00
CA GLY A 430 33.75 6.62 -19.82
C GLY A 430 35.20 6.19 -20.05
N SER A 431 35.50 5.50 -21.15
CA SER A 431 36.86 5.12 -21.57
C SER A 431 37.43 6.04 -22.65
N SER A 432 36.88 7.23 -22.88
CA SER A 432 37.53 8.22 -23.75
C SER A 432 38.61 8.95 -22.95
N PRO A 433 39.91 8.64 -23.15
CA PRO A 433 40.98 9.38 -22.51
C PRO A 433 41.29 10.60 -23.40
N GLY A 434 41.04 11.80 -22.88
CA GLY A 434 41.64 13.02 -23.42
C GLY A 434 41.21 13.43 -24.83
N PHE A 435 40.12 14.18 -24.94
CA PHE A 435 40.06 15.27 -25.91
C PHE A 435 40.20 16.58 -25.13
N THR A 436 41.42 17.08 -25.05
CA THR A 436 41.63 18.52 -24.84
C THR A 436 40.96 19.26 -25.99
N PRO A 437 40.15 20.30 -25.75
CA PRO A 437 39.70 21.16 -26.83
C PRO A 437 40.94 21.84 -27.41
N VAL A 438 41.33 21.43 -28.62
CA VAL A 438 42.30 22.16 -29.42
C VAL A 438 41.67 23.53 -29.66
N GLY A 439 42.33 24.57 -29.16
CA GLY A 439 41.95 25.96 -29.37
C GLY A 439 41.83 26.29 -30.86
N PRO A 440 41.18 27.40 -31.21
CA PRO A 440 40.95 27.78 -32.59
C PRO A 440 42.29 27.89 -33.34
N PRO A 441 42.36 27.48 -34.61
CA PRO A 441 43.60 27.51 -35.36
C PRO A 441 44.04 28.96 -35.56
N THR A 442 45.21 29.27 -35.01
CA THR A 442 46.01 30.45 -35.37
C THR A 442 46.34 30.43 -36.86
N GLU A 443 46.15 31.59 -37.46
CA GLU A 443 46.41 31.98 -38.84
C GLU A 443 47.74 31.47 -39.41
N PRO A 444 47.80 31.10 -40.71
CA PRO A 444 49.04 31.15 -41.47
C PRO A 444 49.19 32.55 -42.09
N GLN A 445 50.24 33.28 -41.70
CA GLN A 445 50.65 34.49 -42.40
C GLN A 445 51.54 34.19 -43.62
N CYS A 446 51.27 34.98 -44.66
CA CYS A 446 52.15 35.50 -45.70
C CYS A 446 52.34 34.76 -47.04
N GLY A 447 51.87 35.43 -48.10
CA GLY A 447 52.23 35.26 -49.51
C GLY A 447 51.36 36.16 -50.40
N ALA A 448 51.92 37.27 -50.87
CA ALA A 448 51.26 38.44 -51.46
C ALA A 448 50.70 38.27 -52.89
N ILE A 449 49.76 39.15 -53.30
CA ILE A 449 49.86 40.13 -54.43
C ILE A 449 48.45 40.52 -54.99
N SER A 450 48.25 41.84 -55.16
CA SER A 450 47.29 42.58 -56.03
C SER A 450 45.77 42.44 -55.78
N ALA A 451 44.93 43.45 -55.93
CA ALA A 451 45.06 44.86 -56.34
C ALA A 451 43.75 45.60 -55.98
N HIS A 452 43.83 46.93 -55.84
CA HIS A 452 42.79 47.96 -56.04
C HIS A 452 41.36 47.68 -55.54
N SER A 453 40.73 48.46 -54.66
CA SER A 453 40.58 49.92 -54.69
C SER A 453 39.83 50.39 -53.42
N ALA A 454 40.32 51.47 -52.82
CA ALA A 454 39.58 52.39 -51.94
C ALA A 454 38.50 53.17 -52.77
N PRO A 455 37.55 53.95 -52.22
CA PRO A 455 37.60 54.57 -50.88
C PRO A 455 36.31 54.65 -50.04
N ASN A 456 36.55 54.85 -48.75
CA ASN A 456 35.83 55.67 -47.75
C ASN A 456 34.91 56.79 -48.32
N PRO A 457 33.84 57.21 -47.61
CA PRO A 457 34.01 58.08 -46.43
C PRO A 457 33.05 57.90 -45.24
N SER A 458 33.66 58.09 -44.06
CA SER A 458 33.20 58.83 -42.87
C SER A 458 31.81 59.49 -42.86
N SER A 459 31.08 59.31 -41.75
CA SER A 459 30.48 60.37 -40.90
C SER A 459 29.62 59.68 -39.82
N SER A 460 30.04 59.71 -38.54
CA SER A 460 29.66 60.68 -37.51
C SER A 460 28.25 60.52 -36.93
N PHE A 461 28.22 60.21 -35.63
CA PHE A 461 27.37 60.77 -34.57
C PHE A 461 25.85 60.96 -34.78
N ALA A 462 25.11 60.29 -33.87
CA ALA A 462 24.01 60.80 -33.04
C ALA A 462 22.77 61.42 -33.71
N ASN A 463 21.61 60.77 -33.55
CA ASN A 463 20.55 61.16 -32.59
C ASN A 463 19.33 60.24 -32.74
N ASP A 464 18.63 60.09 -31.61
CA ASP A 464 17.37 59.37 -31.32
C ASP A 464 17.41 57.86 -31.09
#